data_AF-A0A1L0DF85-F1
#
_entry.id   AF-A0A1L0DF85-F1
#
_cell.length_a   1.000
_cell.length_b   1.000
_cell.length_c   1.000
_cell.angle_alpha   90.00
_cell.angle_beta   90.00
_cell.angle_gamma   90.00
#
_symmetry.space_group_name_H-M   'P 1'
#
loop_
_entity.id
_entity.type
_entity.pdbx_description
1 polymer ?
#
loop_
_entity_poly.entity_id
_entity_poly.type
_entity_poly.pdbx_seq_one_letter_code
_entity_poly.pdbx_strand_id
1 'polypeptide(L)'
;MTGEERLQSVAEDESKVFVSDCRHQYLEVTAKLKCPSNVDTAVIVVGNSGAKKYLDACTKALQSHKVIMVASQGINLAKLVSVVEQVKQQSGRISQMNKMYVQLSLINPKFLASDSIKNVQIFFGDEIVGDKTESALREIKGHKVFEVPCMSIILSLEEVPKADFGDWTIQVKGQ
;
A
#
# COMPACT_ATOMS: atom_id res chain seq x y z
N MET A 1 -11.48 16.62 -20.09
CA MET A 1 -11.04 15.36 -19.47
C MET A 1 -12.27 14.51 -19.25
N THR A 2 -12.33 13.30 -19.79
CA THR A 2 -13.46 12.37 -19.61
C THR A 2 -13.48 11.82 -18.17
N GLY A 3 -14.60 11.20 -17.78
CA GLY A 3 -14.71 10.55 -16.47
C GLY A 3 -13.71 9.40 -16.30
N GLU A 4 -13.38 8.69 -17.38
CA GLU A 4 -12.38 7.61 -17.39
C GLU A 4 -10.96 8.15 -17.24
N GLU A 5 -10.62 9.23 -17.94
CA GLU A 5 -9.32 9.91 -17.81
C GLU A 5 -9.11 10.43 -16.38
N ARG A 6 -10.16 10.97 -15.75
CA ARG A 6 -10.10 11.43 -14.35
C ARG A 6 -9.95 10.27 -13.38
N LEU A 7 -10.72 9.20 -13.56
CA LEU A 7 -10.59 8.01 -12.73
C LEU A 7 -9.15 7.46 -12.79
N GLN A 8 -8.58 7.40 -13.99
CA GLN A 8 -7.20 6.95 -14.20
C GLN A 8 -6.20 7.88 -13.50
N SER A 9 -6.34 9.20 -13.65
CA SER A 9 -5.48 10.18 -12.96
C SER A 9 -5.55 10.03 -11.44
N VAL A 10 -6.76 9.88 -10.87
CA VAL A 10 -6.93 9.67 -9.43
C VAL A 10 -6.28 8.37 -8.98
N ALA A 11 -6.46 7.28 -9.73
CA ALA A 11 -5.85 6.00 -9.40
C ALA A 11 -4.31 6.07 -9.42
N GLU A 12 -3.74 6.78 -10.40
CA GLU A 12 -2.30 7.00 -10.50
C GLU A 12 -1.77 7.86 -9.35
N ASP A 13 -2.46 8.93 -9.00
CA ASP A 13 -2.04 9.84 -7.93
C ASP A 13 -2.16 9.18 -6.56
N GLU A 14 -3.26 8.47 -6.28
CA GLU A 14 -3.41 7.67 -5.06
C GLU A 14 -2.31 6.59 -4.94
N SER A 15 -1.92 5.97 -6.05
CA SER A 15 -0.81 5.01 -6.11
C SER A 15 0.54 5.67 -5.84
N LYS A 16 0.82 6.84 -6.42
CA LYS A 16 2.05 7.60 -6.17
C LYS A 16 2.16 8.02 -4.71
N VAL A 17 1.07 8.50 -4.11
CA VAL A 17 1.00 8.87 -2.69
C VAL A 17 1.32 7.65 -1.83
N PHE A 18 0.67 6.52 -2.08
CA PHE A 18 0.94 5.28 -1.34
C PHE A 18 2.41 4.85 -1.39
N VAL A 19 3.01 4.87 -2.60
CA VAL A 19 4.43 4.52 -2.78
C VAL A 19 5.34 5.51 -2.05
N SER A 20 5.02 6.81 -2.11
CA SER A 20 5.77 7.86 -1.42
C SER A 20 5.74 7.65 0.10
N ASP A 21 4.57 7.36 0.66
CA ASP A 21 4.40 7.11 2.09
C ASP A 21 5.16 5.85 2.53
N CYS A 22 5.13 4.78 1.74
CA CYS A 22 5.93 3.58 1.99
C CYS A 22 7.43 3.90 2.02
N ARG A 23 7.92 4.68 1.04
CA ARG A 23 9.33 5.10 0.98
C ARG A 23 9.71 5.94 2.20
N HIS A 24 8.85 6.86 2.61
CA HIS A 24 9.07 7.68 3.79
C HIS A 24 9.15 6.81 5.06
N GLN A 25 8.17 5.93 5.28
CA GLN A 25 8.17 5.00 6.42
C GLN A 25 9.42 4.10 6.43
N TYR A 26 9.86 3.62 5.27
CA TYR A 26 11.10 2.82 5.18
C TYR A 26 12.34 3.62 5.59
N LEU A 27 12.45 4.88 5.14
CA LEU A 27 13.55 5.76 5.54
C LEU A 27 13.54 6.04 7.05
N GLU A 28 12.36 6.27 7.64
CA GLU A 28 12.24 6.46 9.09
C GLU A 28 12.71 5.21 9.87
N VAL A 29 12.29 4.02 9.42
CA VAL A 29 12.67 2.76 10.08
C VAL A 29 14.17 2.50 9.93
N THR A 30 14.71 2.63 8.72
CA THR A 30 16.14 2.37 8.47
C THR A 30 17.06 3.36 9.17
N ALA A 31 16.66 4.64 9.28
CA ALA A 31 17.37 5.63 10.07
C ALA A 31 17.43 5.25 11.56
N LYS A 32 16.31 4.78 12.14
CA LYS A 32 16.26 4.28 13.53
C LYS A 32 17.12 3.03 13.73
N LEU A 33 17.11 2.11 12.76
CA LEU A 33 17.95 0.90 12.76
C LEU A 33 19.42 1.17 12.44
N LYS A 34 19.77 2.39 12.04
CA LYS A 34 21.14 2.79 11.62
C LYS A 34 21.69 1.92 10.49
N CYS A 35 20.84 1.51 9.54
CA CYS A 35 21.23 0.69 8.40
C CYS A 35 21.23 1.48 7.08
N PRO A 36 22.04 1.10 6.08
CA PRO A 36 22.01 1.73 4.76
C PRO A 36 20.65 1.54 4.09
N SER A 37 20.07 2.64 3.59
CA SER A 37 18.76 2.64 2.94
C SER A 37 18.90 2.73 1.41
N ASN A 38 18.15 1.89 0.67
CA ASN A 38 17.95 2.06 -0.77
C ASN A 38 16.46 1.93 -1.12
N VAL A 39 15.78 3.07 -1.29
CA VAL A 39 14.33 3.11 -1.53
C VAL A 39 13.89 2.50 -2.85
N ASP A 40 14.77 2.45 -3.85
CA ASP A 40 14.39 2.00 -5.20
C ASP A 40 14.36 0.48 -5.33
N THR A 41 15.17 -0.22 -4.52
CA THR A 41 15.29 -1.68 -4.57
C THR A 41 14.82 -2.38 -3.30
N ALA A 42 14.75 -1.68 -2.16
CA ALA A 42 14.34 -2.26 -0.88
C ALA A 42 12.87 -1.99 -0.52
N VAL A 43 12.14 -1.13 -1.25
CA VAL A 43 10.71 -0.90 -1.05
C VAL A 43 9.93 -1.60 -2.16
N ILE A 44 9.18 -2.63 -1.80
CA ILE A 44 8.46 -3.50 -2.73
C ILE A 44 6.96 -3.38 -2.48
N VAL A 45 6.25 -2.84 -3.47
CA VAL A 45 4.79 -2.72 -3.42
C VAL A 45 4.13 -3.90 -4.14
N VAL A 46 3.45 -4.75 -3.38
CA VAL A 46 2.68 -5.88 -3.89
C VAL A 46 1.37 -5.37 -4.49
N GLY A 47 1.21 -5.60 -5.79
CA GLY A 47 0.04 -5.21 -6.57
C GLY A 47 -0.48 -6.37 -7.41
N ASN A 48 -0.98 -6.07 -8.61
CA ASN A 48 -1.73 -7.03 -9.42
C ASN A 48 -0.87 -8.08 -10.15
N SER A 49 0.46 -7.96 -10.15
CA SER A 49 1.32 -9.00 -10.74
C SER A 49 1.22 -10.33 -9.98
N GLY A 50 1.73 -11.41 -10.59
CA GLY A 50 1.78 -12.74 -9.97
C GLY A 50 2.70 -12.78 -8.74
N ALA A 51 2.33 -13.57 -7.73
CA ALA A 51 3.03 -13.65 -6.45
C ALA A 51 4.52 -14.01 -6.58
N LYS A 52 4.87 -14.92 -7.51
CA LYS A 52 6.25 -15.34 -7.77
C LYS A 52 7.20 -14.17 -8.06
N LYS A 53 6.75 -13.18 -8.84
CA LYS A 53 7.53 -11.97 -9.15
C LYS A 53 7.91 -11.21 -7.87
N TYR A 54 6.96 -11.07 -6.95
CA TYR A 54 7.19 -10.35 -5.70
C TYR A 54 8.05 -11.15 -4.74
N LEU A 55 7.87 -12.48 -4.69
CA LEU A 55 8.72 -13.38 -3.93
C LEU A 55 10.18 -13.26 -4.38
N ASP A 56 10.46 -13.40 -5.68
CA ASP A 56 11.81 -13.30 -6.24
C ASP A 56 12.43 -11.91 -5.95
N ALA A 57 11.64 -10.84 -6.10
CA ALA A 57 12.09 -9.47 -5.79
C ALA A 57 12.43 -9.30 -4.30
N CYS A 58 11.58 -9.78 -3.40
CA CYS A 58 11.79 -9.70 -1.96
C CYS A 58 13.03 -10.47 -1.53
N THR A 59 13.18 -11.71 -2.01
CA THR A 59 14.35 -12.55 -1.66
C THR A 59 15.65 -11.91 -2.13
N LYS A 60 15.69 -11.38 -3.36
CA LYS A 60 16.87 -10.67 -3.89
C LYS A 60 17.17 -9.38 -3.11
N ALA A 61 16.15 -8.59 -2.80
CA ALA A 61 16.32 -7.35 -2.07
C ALA A 61 16.79 -7.59 -0.63
N LEU A 62 16.23 -8.61 0.04
CA LEU A 62 16.59 -8.97 1.41
C LEU A 62 18.05 -9.43 1.51
N GLN A 63 18.53 -10.21 0.54
CA GLN A 63 19.95 -10.61 0.46
C GLN A 63 20.88 -9.41 0.23
N SER A 64 20.44 -8.41 -0.53
CA SER A 64 21.27 -7.25 -0.89
C SER A 64 21.28 -6.15 0.18
N HIS A 65 20.16 -5.93 0.87
CA HIS A 65 19.98 -4.78 1.76
C HIS A 65 19.82 -5.15 3.23
N LYS A 66 19.61 -6.44 3.55
CA LYS A 66 19.30 -6.99 4.89
C LYS A 66 18.00 -6.49 5.53
N VAL A 67 17.55 -5.28 5.21
CA VAL A 67 16.30 -4.66 5.63
C VAL A 67 15.53 -4.20 4.41
N ILE A 68 14.31 -4.70 4.24
CA ILE A 68 13.40 -4.32 3.16
C ILE A 68 12.02 -3.96 3.72
N MET A 69 11.28 -3.16 2.97
CA MET A 69 9.86 -2.95 3.17
C MET A 69 9.08 -3.68 2.08
N VAL A 70 8.05 -4.42 2.48
CA VAL A 70 7.04 -5.00 1.60
C VAL A 70 5.69 -4.42 2.01
N ALA A 71 4.99 -3.79 1.08
CA ALA A 71 3.74 -3.07 1.37
C ALA A 71 2.65 -3.37 0.35
N SER A 72 1.40 -3.19 0.75
CA SER A 72 0.24 -3.32 -0.12
C SER A 72 -0.99 -2.63 0.45
N GLN A 73 -2.05 -2.56 -0.36
CA GLN A 73 -3.32 -1.94 -0.01
C GLN A 73 -4.51 -2.69 -0.60
N GLY A 74 -5.66 -2.57 0.06
CA GLY A 74 -6.95 -3.08 -0.40
C GLY A 74 -6.94 -4.59 -0.68
N ILE A 75 -7.38 -4.98 -1.88
CA ILE A 75 -7.54 -6.39 -2.28
C ILE A 75 -6.23 -7.18 -2.31
N ASN A 76 -5.07 -6.51 -2.34
CA ASN A 76 -3.77 -7.16 -2.45
C ASN A 76 -3.14 -7.51 -1.08
N LEU A 77 -3.77 -7.15 0.04
CA LEU A 77 -3.26 -7.44 1.39
C LEU A 77 -3.08 -8.95 1.66
N ALA A 78 -4.01 -9.79 1.20
CA ALA A 78 -3.87 -11.24 1.35
C ALA A 78 -2.66 -11.79 0.56
N LYS A 79 -2.39 -11.21 -0.63
CA LYS A 79 -1.22 -11.54 -1.45
C LYS A 79 0.07 -11.08 -0.77
N LEU A 80 0.09 -9.88 -0.18
CA LEU A 80 1.22 -9.38 0.60
C LEU A 80 1.62 -10.35 1.71
N VAL A 81 0.67 -10.76 2.55
CA VAL A 81 0.94 -11.69 3.66
C VAL A 81 1.47 -13.03 3.11
N SER A 82 0.85 -13.54 2.05
CA SER A 82 1.29 -14.79 1.42
C SER A 82 2.71 -14.72 0.85
N VAL A 83 3.11 -13.58 0.27
CA VAL A 83 4.48 -13.36 -0.23
C VAL A 83 5.46 -13.29 0.94
N VAL A 84 5.16 -12.51 1.99
CA VAL A 84 6.03 -12.37 3.17
C VAL A 84 6.25 -13.70 3.88
N GLU A 85 5.21 -14.51 4.07
CA GLU A 85 5.36 -15.82 4.70
C GLU A 85 6.21 -16.78 3.86
N GLN A 86 6.11 -16.74 2.53
CA GLN A 86 7.00 -17.51 1.65
C GLN A 86 8.46 -17.03 1.72
N VAL A 87 8.70 -15.72 1.78
CA VAL A 87 10.06 -15.17 1.98
C VAL A 87 10.66 -15.67 3.30
N LYS A 88 9.87 -15.73 4.37
CA LYS A 88 10.25 -16.27 5.70
C LYS A 88 10.51 -17.77 5.71
N GLN A 89 9.86 -18.54 4.84
CA GLN A 89 10.16 -19.96 4.69
C GLN A 89 11.49 -20.19 3.96
N GLN A 90 11.83 -19.30 3.02
CA GLN A 90 13.07 -19.39 2.24
C GLN A 90 14.29 -18.77 2.91
N SER A 91 14.08 -17.74 3.75
CA SER A 91 15.15 -17.00 4.41
C SER A 91 15.04 -17.24 5.91
N GLY A 92 16.02 -17.93 6.50
CA GLY A 92 15.97 -18.52 7.85
C GLY A 92 15.33 -17.68 8.96
N ARG A 93 16.15 -17.01 9.77
CA ARG A 93 15.65 -16.15 10.87
C ARG A 93 15.43 -14.74 10.34
N ILE A 94 14.19 -14.28 10.36
CA ILE A 94 13.77 -12.93 9.99
C ILE A 94 13.06 -12.27 11.16
N SER A 95 13.42 -11.03 11.46
CA SER A 95 12.64 -10.13 12.30
C SER A 95 11.63 -9.41 11.42
N GLN A 96 10.36 -9.38 11.85
CA GLN A 96 9.27 -8.75 11.12
C GLN A 96 8.67 -7.61 11.95
N MET A 97 8.35 -6.50 11.30
CA MET A 97 7.56 -5.43 11.90
C MET A 97 6.38 -5.09 10.99
N ASN A 98 5.20 -4.96 11.55
CA ASN A 98 3.97 -4.67 10.80
C ASN A 98 3.38 -3.34 11.22
N LYS A 99 2.97 -2.52 10.26
CA LYS A 99 2.19 -1.31 10.49
C LYS A 99 0.94 -1.35 9.61
N MET A 100 -0.21 -1.25 10.26
CA MET A 100 -1.52 -1.12 9.61
C MET A 100 -1.94 0.34 9.64
N TYR A 101 -2.53 0.81 8.55
CA TYR A 101 -3.09 2.14 8.45
C TYR A 101 -4.18 2.18 7.39
N VAL A 102 -4.82 3.34 7.25
CA VAL A 102 -5.88 3.57 6.27
C VAL A 102 -5.45 4.69 5.35
N GLN A 103 -5.64 4.50 4.05
CA GLN A 103 -5.54 5.55 3.05
C GLN A 103 -6.95 5.93 2.57
N LEU A 104 -7.20 7.24 2.48
CA LEU A 104 -8.45 7.74 1.92
C LEU A 104 -8.42 7.65 0.40
N SER A 105 -9.55 7.24 -0.21
CA SER A 105 -9.67 7.07 -1.66
C SER A 105 -11.01 7.56 -2.17
N LEU A 106 -11.03 8.09 -3.40
CA LEU A 106 -12.26 8.37 -4.13
C LEU A 106 -12.79 7.14 -4.89
N ILE A 107 -11.99 6.07 -4.93
CA ILE A 107 -12.29 4.83 -5.61
C ILE A 107 -12.78 3.81 -4.59
N ASN A 108 -13.96 3.23 -4.83
CA ASN A 108 -14.53 2.26 -3.92
C ASN A 108 -13.74 0.94 -3.98
N PRO A 109 -13.13 0.47 -2.88
CA PRO A 109 -12.32 -0.74 -2.90
C PRO A 109 -13.13 -2.04 -3.02
N LYS A 110 -14.46 -1.98 -2.87
CA LYS A 110 -15.36 -3.15 -2.92
C LYS A 110 -15.87 -3.51 -4.32
N PHE A 111 -15.71 -2.61 -5.29
CA PHE A 111 -16.28 -2.75 -6.64
C PHE A 111 -15.22 -2.47 -7.72
N LEU A 112 -15.61 -2.54 -8.99
CA LEU A 112 -14.71 -2.18 -10.08
C LEU A 112 -14.45 -0.67 -10.02
N ALA A 113 -13.23 -0.25 -10.36
CA ALA A 113 -12.85 1.16 -10.33
C ALA A 113 -13.78 2.03 -11.20
N SER A 114 -14.26 1.50 -12.33
CA SER A 114 -15.23 2.14 -13.23
C SER A 114 -16.52 2.58 -12.54
N ASP A 115 -16.93 1.88 -11.47
CA ASP A 115 -18.13 2.22 -10.71
C ASP A 115 -17.96 3.52 -9.91
N SER A 116 -16.71 4.00 -9.78
CA SER A 116 -16.36 5.23 -9.07
C SER A 116 -16.24 6.46 -9.98
N ILE A 117 -16.45 6.33 -11.31
CA ILE A 117 -16.34 7.46 -12.26
C ILE A 117 -17.22 8.63 -11.83
N LYS A 118 -18.50 8.36 -11.51
CA LYS A 118 -19.44 9.41 -11.06
C LYS A 118 -18.99 10.06 -9.75
N ASN A 119 -18.39 9.31 -8.83
CA ASN A 119 -17.91 9.82 -7.56
C ASN A 119 -16.74 10.79 -7.75
N VAL A 120 -15.81 10.42 -8.64
CA VAL A 120 -14.66 11.25 -9.04
C VAL A 120 -15.13 12.51 -9.76
N GLN A 121 -16.09 12.40 -10.68
CA GLN A 121 -16.65 13.58 -11.38
C GLN A 121 -17.30 14.57 -10.41
N ILE A 122 -18.04 14.10 -9.40
CA ILE A 122 -18.62 14.95 -8.35
C ILE A 122 -17.52 15.65 -7.56
N PHE A 123 -16.46 14.94 -7.15
CA PHE A 123 -15.39 15.50 -6.33
C PHE A 123 -14.76 16.74 -6.99
N PHE A 124 -14.59 16.70 -8.31
CA PHE A 124 -13.98 17.80 -9.05
C PHE A 124 -14.98 18.76 -9.71
N GLY A 125 -16.29 18.61 -9.46
CA GLY A 125 -17.32 19.50 -9.99
C GLY A 125 -17.55 19.41 -11.50
N ASP A 126 -17.38 18.23 -12.10
CA ASP A 126 -17.72 18.02 -13.51
C ASP A 126 -19.23 17.96 -13.74
N GLU A 127 -19.67 18.36 -14.94
CA GLU A 127 -21.04 18.12 -15.37
C GLU A 127 -21.33 16.61 -15.41
N ILE A 128 -22.23 16.17 -14.53
CA ILE A 128 -22.67 14.78 -14.47
C ILE A 128 -23.72 14.58 -15.54
N VAL A 129 -23.35 13.87 -16.61
CA VAL A 129 -24.31 13.44 -17.64
C VAL A 129 -25.16 12.31 -17.06
N GLY A 130 -26.37 12.61 -16.60
CA GLY A 130 -27.28 11.65 -15.98
C GLY A 130 -28.68 12.20 -15.70
N ASP A 131 -29.59 11.34 -15.26
CA ASP A 131 -30.99 11.68 -14.99
C ASP A 131 -31.09 12.75 -13.88
N LYS A 132 -31.94 13.77 -14.08
CA LYS A 132 -31.95 15.01 -13.28
C LYS A 132 -32.16 14.74 -11.79
N THR A 133 -32.94 13.72 -11.45
CA THR A 133 -33.30 13.36 -10.07
C THR A 133 -32.15 12.70 -9.31
N GLU A 134 -31.37 11.81 -9.95
CA GLU A 134 -30.18 11.21 -9.35
C GLU A 134 -29.05 12.22 -9.19
N SER A 135 -28.91 13.13 -10.15
CA SER A 135 -27.90 14.19 -10.12
C SER A 135 -28.15 15.14 -8.94
N ALA A 136 -29.39 15.62 -8.76
CA ALA A 136 -29.78 16.49 -7.66
C ALA A 136 -29.61 15.83 -6.27
N LEU A 137 -30.00 14.55 -6.12
CA LEU A 137 -29.84 13.83 -4.85
C LEU A 137 -28.37 13.60 -4.47
N ARG A 138 -27.46 13.55 -5.45
CA ARG A 138 -26.02 13.37 -5.21
C ARG A 138 -25.28 14.69 -5.02
N GLU A 139 -25.71 15.76 -5.70
CA GLU A 139 -25.25 17.12 -5.44
C GLU A 139 -25.49 17.52 -3.97
N ILE A 140 -26.64 17.13 -3.41
CA ILE A 140 -26.96 17.33 -1.98
C ILE A 140 -26.09 16.47 -1.04
N LYS A 141 -25.68 15.26 -1.46
CA LYS A 141 -24.93 14.31 -0.62
C LYS A 141 -23.41 14.45 -0.73
N GLY A 142 -22.90 15.13 -1.75
CA GLY A 142 -21.49 15.27 -2.02
C GLY A 142 -20.81 13.98 -2.50
N HIS A 143 -19.50 14.08 -2.75
CA HIS A 143 -18.66 12.92 -3.07
C HIS A 143 -18.46 12.04 -1.82
N LYS A 144 -18.22 10.75 -2.06
CA LYS A 144 -17.84 9.80 -1.02
C LYS A 144 -16.33 9.64 -0.96
N VAL A 145 -15.82 9.59 0.26
CA VAL A 145 -14.44 9.19 0.55
C VAL A 145 -14.48 7.81 1.20
N PHE A 146 -13.68 6.89 0.67
CA PHE A 146 -13.58 5.52 1.14
C PHE A 146 -12.29 5.31 1.92
N GLU A 147 -12.34 4.43 2.91
CA GLU A 147 -11.18 4.00 3.68
C GLU A 147 -10.62 2.71 3.08
N VAL A 148 -9.39 2.77 2.57
CA VAL A 148 -8.67 1.62 2.01
C VAL A 148 -7.66 1.13 3.05
N PRO A 149 -7.74 -0.14 3.49
CA PRO A 149 -6.78 -0.68 4.43
C PRO A 149 -5.42 -0.86 3.74
N CYS A 150 -4.37 -0.43 4.43
CA CYS A 150 -2.98 -0.48 3.98
C CYS A 150 -2.13 -1.21 5.02
N MET A 151 -1.11 -1.92 4.54
CA MET A 151 -0.16 -2.61 5.39
C MET A 151 1.26 -2.41 4.87
N SER A 152 2.16 -2.00 5.76
CA SER A 152 3.60 -1.97 5.54
C SER A 152 4.25 -3.02 6.44
N ILE A 153 5.13 -3.84 5.87
CA ILE A 153 5.87 -4.88 6.58
C ILE A 153 7.37 -4.64 6.38
N ILE A 154 8.11 -4.48 7.47
CA ILE A 154 9.58 -4.49 7.46
C ILE A 154 10.04 -5.91 7.70
N LEU A 155 10.93 -6.40 6.84
CA LEU A 155 11.65 -7.66 7.02
C LEU A 155 13.13 -7.35 7.20
N SER A 156 13.71 -7.87 8.28
CA SER A 156 15.10 -7.65 8.65
C SER A 156 15.80 -8.98 8.95
N LEU A 157 16.99 -9.18 8.37
CA LEU A 157 17.92 -10.24 8.77
C LEU A 157 18.63 -9.90 10.09
N GLU A 158 18.57 -8.65 10.52
CA GLU A 158 19.12 -8.16 11.78
C GLU A 158 18.03 -8.13 12.87
N GLU A 159 18.45 -8.21 14.13
CA GLU A 159 17.52 -8.13 15.26
C GLU A 159 16.97 -6.71 15.40
N VAL A 160 15.64 -6.60 15.49
CA VAL A 160 14.97 -5.31 15.64
C VAL A 160 14.74 -5.03 17.13
N PRO A 161 15.29 -3.94 17.69
CA PRO A 161 15.07 -3.58 19.09
C PRO A 161 13.61 -3.17 19.31
N LYS A 162 12.99 -3.69 20.39
CA LYS A 162 11.56 -3.45 20.67
C LYS A 162 11.23 -2.02 21.12
N ALA A 163 12.20 -1.28 21.64
CA ALA A 163 11.95 -0.02 22.34
C ALA A 163 11.67 1.20 21.42
N ASP A 164 12.00 1.12 20.13
CA ASP A 164 12.07 2.32 19.26
C ASP A 164 10.92 2.45 18.23
N PHE A 165 9.96 1.52 18.25
CA PHE A 165 8.92 1.38 17.21
C PHE A 165 7.51 1.22 17.77
N GLY A 166 7.06 2.17 18.60
CA GLY A 166 5.77 2.10 19.29
C GLY A 166 4.53 2.03 18.37
N ASP A 167 4.64 2.46 17.11
CA ASP A 167 3.59 2.39 16.08
C ASP A 167 3.67 1.14 15.19
N TRP A 168 4.63 0.24 15.47
CA TRP A 168 4.80 -1.02 14.75
C TRP A 168 4.57 -2.22 15.66
N THR A 169 3.87 -3.23 15.13
CA THR A 169 3.77 -4.54 15.78
C THR A 169 4.98 -5.39 15.41
N ILE A 170 5.81 -5.73 16.39
CA ILE A 170 7.02 -6.54 16.17
C ILE A 170 6.70 -8.02 16.33
N GLN A 171 7.11 -8.82 15.34
CA GLN A 171 7.04 -10.28 15.34
C GLN A 171 8.45 -10.84 15.15
N VAL A 172 8.97 -11.45 16.21
CA VAL A 172 10.23 -12.21 16.16
C VAL A 172 9.84 -13.67 16.08
N LYS A 173 10.34 -14.40 15.06
CA LYS A 173 10.16 -15.86 15.02
C LYS A 173 10.82 -16.44 16.27
N GLY A 174 10.01 -16.95 17.20
CA GLY A 174 10.49 -17.80 18.28
C GLY A 174 11.13 -19.04 17.66
N GLN A 175 12.29 -19.42 18.18
CA GLN A 175 12.95 -20.67 17.82
C GLN A 175 12.02 -21.87 18.01
#